data_AF-A0A182RDK7-F1
#
_entry.id   AF-A0A182RDK7-F1
#
_cell.length_a   1.000
_cell.length_b   1.000
_cell.length_c   1.000
_cell.angle_alpha   90.00
_cell.angle_beta   90.00
_cell.angle_gamma   90.00
#
_symmetry.space_group_name_H-M   'P 1'
#
loop_
_entity.id
_entity.type
_entity.pdbx_description
1 polymer ?
#
loop_
_entity_poly.entity_id
_entity_poly.type
_entity_poly.pdbx_seq_one_letter_code
_entity_poly.pdbx_strand_id
1 'polypeptide(L)'
;MYRAHLTFEETIENINIMLLMMGIPPCEEPYPDGVLGAVWRNIGFIGSFLLLSYTTIGELIYLLQMFERDVNFLEVTFQVPCVGYCMIGVLKMIILAVRRNTIAELVGLFRTRWKQVIVDDTHWKVCEDTMRPAIRITSVTALVNVVMGISFTMLPIAEMIYHHYHTAIWNRQLSFNIWWPFDVFAGAK
;
A
#
# COMPACT_ATOMS: atom_id res chain seq x y z
N MET A 1 0.43 4.41 -37.78
CA MET A 1 0.51 4.82 -36.36
C MET A 1 1.54 3.90 -35.71
N TYR A 2 2.80 4.33 -35.61
CA TYR A 2 3.88 3.53 -35.02
C TYR A 2 3.52 3.28 -33.54
N ARG A 3 3.15 2.04 -33.18
CA ARG A 3 3.05 1.66 -31.76
C ARG A 3 4.48 1.44 -31.28
N ALA A 4 4.97 2.29 -30.40
CA ALA A 4 6.19 2.02 -29.67
C ALA A 4 6.05 0.66 -28.98
N HIS A 5 6.96 -0.25 -29.31
CA HIS A 5 7.08 -1.56 -28.71
C HIS A 5 7.38 -1.40 -27.22
N LEU A 6 6.56 -2.00 -26.36
CA LEU A 6 6.69 -1.90 -24.91
C LEU A 6 8.01 -2.52 -24.43
N THR A 7 8.96 -1.70 -23.99
CA THR A 7 10.27 -2.22 -23.56
C THR A 7 10.19 -2.81 -22.15
N PHE A 8 11.11 -3.73 -21.84
CA PHE A 8 11.24 -4.28 -20.50
C PHE A 8 11.55 -3.17 -19.49
N GLU A 9 12.43 -2.26 -19.88
CA GLU A 9 12.85 -1.10 -19.10
C GLU A 9 11.66 -0.19 -18.76
N GLU A 10 10.78 0.15 -19.73
CA GLU A 10 9.57 0.94 -19.45
C GLU A 10 8.61 0.23 -18.49
N THR A 11 8.53 -1.11 -18.53
CA THR A 11 7.65 -1.86 -17.62
C THR A 11 8.17 -1.83 -16.20
N ILE A 12 9.49 -2.04 -16.04
CA ILE A 12 10.13 -2.03 -14.72
C ILE A 12 10.17 -0.61 -14.15
N GLU A 13 10.37 0.41 -14.97
CA GLU A 13 10.33 1.81 -14.54
C GLU A 13 8.96 2.17 -13.93
N ASN A 14 7.87 1.78 -14.58
CA ASN A 14 6.52 1.98 -14.05
C ASN A 14 6.28 1.26 -12.71
N ILE A 15 6.80 0.04 -12.57
CA ILE A 15 6.74 -0.73 -11.32
C ILE A 15 7.56 -0.03 -10.21
N ASN A 16 8.76 0.46 -10.54
CA ASN A 16 9.61 1.17 -9.58
C ASN A 16 8.98 2.47 -9.11
N ILE A 17 8.39 3.25 -10.00
CA ILE A 17 7.67 4.47 -9.63
C ILE A 17 6.52 4.13 -8.67
N MET A 18 5.77 3.07 -8.95
CA MET A 18 4.70 2.61 -8.07
C MET A 18 5.21 2.17 -6.70
N LEU A 19 6.31 1.41 -6.64
CA LEU A 19 6.94 1.00 -5.39
C LEU A 19 7.47 2.21 -4.60
N LEU A 20 8.11 3.16 -5.27
CA LEU A 20 8.63 4.39 -4.65
C LEU A 20 7.51 5.25 -4.06
N MET A 21 6.38 5.38 -4.75
CA MET A 21 5.19 6.07 -4.21
C MET A 21 4.64 5.38 -2.95
N MET A 22 4.84 4.07 -2.81
CA MET A 22 4.49 3.30 -1.61
C MET A 22 5.60 3.34 -0.53
N GLY A 23 6.67 4.11 -0.74
CA GLY A 23 7.82 4.17 0.16
C GLY A 23 8.75 2.96 0.07
N ILE A 24 8.54 2.04 -0.87
CA ILE A 24 9.35 0.85 -1.09
C ILE A 24 10.44 1.19 -2.13
N PRO A 25 11.73 1.08 -1.78
CA PRO A 25 12.78 1.34 -2.75
C PRO A 25 12.81 0.29 -3.87
N PRO A 26 13.30 0.64 -5.07
CA PRO A 26 13.34 -0.25 -6.22
C PRO A 26 13.96 -1.62 -5.89
N CYS A 27 13.33 -2.67 -6.41
CA CYS A 27 13.73 -4.06 -6.18
C CYS A 27 14.64 -4.60 -7.31
N GLU A 28 15.12 -3.74 -8.20
CA GLU A 28 16.08 -4.13 -9.26
C GLU A 28 17.45 -4.49 -8.71
N GLU A 29 17.86 -3.85 -7.61
CA GLU A 29 19.17 -4.03 -7.03
C GLU A 29 19.07 -4.73 -5.66
N PRO A 30 19.99 -5.67 -5.37
CA PRO A 30 20.11 -6.24 -4.04
C PRO A 30 20.43 -5.15 -3.00
N TYR A 31 20.30 -5.49 -1.72
CA TYR A 31 20.73 -4.57 -0.66
C TYR A 31 22.21 -4.21 -0.83
N PRO A 32 22.60 -2.93 -0.61
CA PRO A 32 23.99 -2.53 -0.67
C PRO A 32 24.78 -3.19 0.47
N ASP A 33 26.05 -3.50 0.21
CA ASP A 33 26.97 -4.03 1.21
C ASP A 33 27.27 -2.96 2.27
N GLY A 34 26.56 -3.00 3.39
CA GLY A 34 26.75 -2.09 4.51
C GLY A 34 25.45 -1.69 5.21
N VAL A 35 25.41 -1.84 6.54
CA VAL A 35 24.22 -1.58 7.36
C VAL A 35 23.75 -0.12 7.25
N LEU A 36 24.68 0.84 7.25
CA LEU A 36 24.36 2.27 7.22
C LEU A 36 23.76 2.70 5.86
N GLY A 37 24.37 2.25 4.76
CA GLY A 37 23.88 2.53 3.41
C GLY A 37 22.54 1.85 3.12
N ALA A 38 22.34 0.64 3.66
CA ALA A 38 21.06 -0.05 3.61
C ALA A 38 19.98 0.72 4.38
N VAL A 39 20.26 1.18 5.61
CA VAL A 39 19.26 1.94 6.39
C VAL A 39 18.90 3.26 5.70
N TRP A 40 19.88 4.02 5.21
CA TRP A 40 19.62 5.30 4.54
C TRP A 40 18.74 5.15 3.29
N ARG A 41 19.03 4.14 2.46
CA ARG A 41 18.23 3.83 1.27
C ARG A 41 16.81 3.36 1.57
N ASN A 42 16.58 2.81 2.78
CA ASN A 42 15.30 2.27 3.18
C ASN A 42 14.58 3.15 4.22
N ILE A 43 15.01 4.40 4.44
CA ILE A 43 14.42 5.26 5.47
C ILE A 43 12.91 5.49 5.26
N GLY A 44 12.49 5.70 4.01
CA GLY A 44 11.08 5.83 3.65
C GLY A 44 10.27 4.54 3.87
N PHE A 45 10.89 3.39 3.61
CA PHE A 45 10.29 2.07 3.86
C PHE A 45 10.14 1.82 5.36
N ILE A 46 11.18 2.10 6.14
CA ILE A 46 11.16 1.94 7.60
C ILE A 46 10.10 2.85 8.22
N GLY A 47 10.04 4.11 7.80
CA GLY A 47 9.01 5.05 8.26
C GLY A 47 7.59 4.55 7.96
N SER A 48 7.35 4.12 6.72
CA SER A 48 6.05 3.59 6.29
C SER A 48 5.68 2.30 7.02
N PHE A 49 6.66 1.42 7.23
CA PHE A 49 6.49 0.16 7.94
C PHE A 49 6.17 0.37 9.42
N LEU A 50 6.89 1.27 10.10
CA LEU A 50 6.65 1.59 11.51
C LEU A 50 5.28 2.25 11.70
N LEU A 51 4.93 3.19 10.82
CA LEU A 51 3.62 3.85 10.85
C LEU A 51 2.49 2.84 10.68
N LEU A 52 2.57 2.00 9.64
CA LEU A 52 1.54 1.00 9.36
C LEU A 52 1.47 -0.08 10.45
N SER A 53 2.61 -0.48 11.02
CA SER A 53 2.64 -1.44 12.12
C SER A 53 2.00 -0.85 13.38
N TYR A 54 2.31 0.42 13.69
CA TYR A 54 1.70 1.13 14.81
C TYR A 54 0.18 1.24 14.66
N THR A 55 -0.31 1.65 13.48
CA THR A 55 -1.75 1.74 13.23
C THR A 55 -2.42 0.37 13.31
N THR A 56 -1.82 -0.67 12.72
CA THR A 56 -2.37 -2.04 12.77
C THR A 56 -2.47 -2.56 14.21
N ILE A 57 -1.46 -2.32 15.05
CA ILE A 57 -1.49 -2.72 16.46
C ILE A 57 -2.56 -1.92 17.21
N GLY A 58 -2.64 -0.60 16.98
CA GLY A 58 -3.66 0.25 17.57
C GLY A 58 -5.09 -0.15 17.18
N GLU A 59 -5.32 -0.51 15.92
CA GLU A 59 -6.58 -1.04 15.41
C GLU A 59 -6.93 -2.40 16.04
N LEU A 60 -5.95 -3.29 16.22
CA LEU A 60 -6.16 -4.58 16.83
C LEU A 60 -6.56 -4.46 18.31
N ILE A 61 -5.86 -3.61 19.07
CA ILE A 61 -6.20 -3.32 20.47
C ILE A 61 -7.60 -2.70 20.56
N TYR A 62 -7.90 -1.75 19.68
CA TYR A 62 -9.23 -1.12 19.63
C TYR A 62 -10.33 -2.14 19.33
N LEU A 63 -10.11 -3.04 18.37
CA LEU A 63 -11.05 -4.11 18.04
C LEU A 63 -11.27 -5.06 19.23
N LEU A 64 -10.23 -5.40 19.99
CA LEU A 64 -10.38 -6.20 21.21
C LEU A 64 -11.22 -5.48 22.27
N GLN A 65 -10.98 -4.18 22.48
CA GLN A 65 -11.78 -3.35 23.40
C GLN A 65 -13.24 -3.21 22.94
N MET A 66 -13.50 -3.21 21.63
CA MET A 66 -14.86 -3.23 21.09
C MET A 66 -15.58 -4.52 21.47
N PHE A 67 -14.94 -5.69 21.40
CA PHE A 67 -15.58 -6.94 21.82
C PHE A 67 -15.91 -7.00 23.32
N GLU A 68 -15.21 -6.21 24.15
CA GLU A 68 -15.49 -6.09 25.59
C GLU A 68 -16.59 -5.06 25.92
N ARG A 69 -16.96 -4.19 24.96
CA ARG A 69 -18.03 -3.19 25.12
C ARG A 69 -19.31 -3.68 24.44
N ASP A 70 -20.47 -3.24 24.93
CA ASP A 70 -21.76 -3.45 24.25
C ASP A 70 -21.88 -2.55 23.01
N VAL A 71 -21.06 -2.79 21.98
CA VAL A 71 -21.07 -2.06 20.70
C VAL A 71 -21.95 -2.74 19.66
N ASN A 72 -22.48 -1.93 18.75
CA ASN A 72 -23.31 -2.39 17.66
C ASN A 72 -22.52 -3.28 16.69
N PHE A 73 -23.12 -4.38 16.25
CA PHE A 73 -22.55 -5.29 15.24
C PHE A 73 -22.04 -4.55 13.98
N LEU A 74 -22.74 -3.49 13.60
CA LEU A 74 -22.40 -2.66 12.44
C LEU A 74 -20.99 -2.03 12.55
N GLU A 75 -20.64 -1.52 13.74
CA GLU A 75 -19.34 -0.88 13.97
C GLU A 75 -18.20 -1.91 13.89
N VAL A 76 -18.42 -3.11 14.44
CA VAL A 76 -17.46 -4.22 14.36
C VAL A 76 -17.25 -4.64 12.90
N THR A 77 -18.33 -4.76 12.12
CA THR A 77 -18.22 -5.12 10.69
C THR A 77 -17.55 -4.05 9.84
N PHE A 78 -17.55 -2.78 10.27
CA PHE A 78 -16.80 -1.72 9.62
C PHE A 78 -15.31 -1.77 9.98
N GLN A 79 -14.99 -2.07 11.24
CA GLN A 79 -13.61 -2.09 11.74
C GLN A 79 -12.82 -3.33 11.28
N VAL A 80 -13.41 -4.52 11.29
CA VAL A 80 -12.71 -5.79 11.00
C VAL A 80 -12.03 -5.80 9.62
N PRO A 81 -12.69 -5.38 8.51
CA PRO A 81 -12.05 -5.31 7.20
C PRO A 81 -10.86 -4.35 7.15
N CYS A 82 -10.93 -3.23 7.88
CA CYS A 82 -9.83 -2.26 7.98
C CYS A 82 -8.60 -2.89 8.63
N VAL A 83 -8.78 -3.55 9.78
CA VAL A 83 -7.67 -4.25 10.47
C VAL A 83 -7.10 -5.35 9.57
N GLY A 84 -7.97 -6.11 8.89
CA GLY A 84 -7.56 -7.14 7.93
C GLY A 84 -6.73 -6.58 6.78
N TYR A 85 -7.15 -5.45 6.20
CA TYR A 85 -6.42 -4.78 5.14
C TYR A 85 -5.04 -4.29 5.60
N CYS A 86 -4.97 -3.64 6.76
CA CYS A 86 -3.72 -3.18 7.37
C CYS A 86 -2.76 -4.36 7.66
N MET A 87 -3.28 -5.47 8.21
CA MET A 87 -2.50 -6.70 8.45
C MET A 87 -1.91 -7.29 7.17
N ILE A 88 -2.68 -7.36 6.08
CA ILE A 88 -2.18 -7.82 4.78
C ILE A 88 -1.09 -6.88 4.25
N GLY A 89 -1.26 -5.57 4.45
CA GLY A 89 -0.26 -4.56 4.11
C GLY A 89 1.07 -4.78 4.81
N VAL A 90 1.05 -4.95 6.14
CA VAL A 90 2.24 -5.26 6.96
C VAL A 90 2.89 -6.56 6.50
N LEU A 91 2.11 -7.61 6.27
CA LEU A 91 2.62 -8.91 5.81
C LEU A 91 3.33 -8.78 4.44
N LYS A 92 2.74 -8.05 3.49
CA LYS A 92 3.36 -7.80 2.18
C LYS A 92 4.68 -7.04 2.32
N MET A 93 4.74 -6.03 3.18
CA MET A 93 5.98 -5.29 3.44
C MET A 93 7.07 -6.20 4.02
N ILE A 94 6.73 -7.09 4.96
CA ILE A 94 7.67 -8.07 5.53
C ILE A 94 8.18 -9.02 4.45
N ILE A 95 7.29 -9.59 3.64
CA ILE A 95 7.66 -10.52 2.57
C ILE A 95 8.59 -9.83 1.57
N LEU A 96 8.28 -8.60 1.17
CA LEU A 96 9.14 -7.81 0.28
C LEU A 96 10.52 -7.55 0.89
N ALA A 97 10.59 -7.18 2.16
CA ALA A 97 11.85 -6.93 2.84
C ALA A 97 12.74 -8.18 2.92
N VAL A 98 12.15 -9.33 3.25
CA VAL A 98 12.86 -10.62 3.40
C VAL A 98 13.25 -11.22 2.06
N ARG A 99 12.38 -11.14 1.04
CA ARG A 99 12.58 -11.77 -0.27
C ARG A 99 13.18 -10.83 -1.31
N ARG A 100 13.57 -9.62 -0.95
CA ARG A 100 14.09 -8.61 -1.89
C ARG A 100 15.21 -9.12 -2.78
N ASN A 101 16.21 -9.81 -2.20
CA ASN A 101 17.35 -10.31 -2.98
C ASN A 101 16.91 -11.36 -4.02
N THR A 102 15.98 -12.24 -3.66
CA THR A 102 15.37 -13.20 -4.58
C THR A 102 14.56 -12.50 -5.67
N ILE A 103 13.84 -11.43 -5.33
CA ILE A 103 13.09 -10.62 -6.31
C ILE A 103 14.06 -9.94 -7.29
N ALA A 104 15.15 -9.36 -6.79
CA ALA A 104 16.18 -8.74 -7.63
C ALA A 104 16.82 -9.76 -8.59
N GLU A 105 17.12 -10.96 -8.10
CA GLU A 105 17.62 -12.06 -8.93
C GLU A 105 16.62 -12.47 -10.01
N LEU A 106 15.33 -12.63 -9.66
CA LEU A 106 14.27 -12.95 -10.61
C LEU A 106 14.10 -11.86 -11.67
N VAL A 107 14.17 -10.58 -11.29
CA VAL A 107 14.13 -9.45 -12.23
C VAL A 107 15.34 -9.47 -13.16
N GLY A 108 16.54 -9.77 -12.65
CA GLY A 108 17.75 -9.94 -13.46
C GLY A 108 17.67 -11.10 -14.44
N LEU A 109 17.16 -12.26 -14.00
CA LEU A 109 16.90 -13.42 -14.86
C LEU A 109 15.86 -13.10 -15.94
N PHE A 110 14.80 -12.38 -15.58
CA PHE A 110 13.79 -11.98 -16.55
C PHE A 110 14.35 -11.01 -17.59
N ARG A 111 15.15 -10.02 -17.18
CA ARG A 111 15.85 -9.08 -18.08
C ARG A 111 16.76 -9.78 -19.08
N THR A 112 17.51 -10.79 -18.63
CA THR A 112 18.42 -11.56 -19.50
C THR A 112 17.65 -12.45 -20.48
N ARG A 113 16.60 -13.13 -20.03
CA ARG A 113 15.74 -13.95 -20.90
C ARG A 113 14.95 -13.12 -21.90
N TRP A 114 14.51 -11.93 -21.52
CA TRP A 114 13.85 -10.98 -22.42
C TRP A 114 14.69 -10.69 -23.65
N LYS A 115 15.99 -10.38 -23.45
CA LYS A 115 16.94 -10.08 -24.52
C LYS A 115 17.33 -11.30 -25.37
N GLN A 116 17.16 -12.51 -24.86
CA GLN A 116 17.54 -13.75 -25.55
C GLN A 116 16.39 -14.38 -26.34
N VAL A 117 15.15 -14.25 -25.86
CA VAL A 117 13.98 -14.97 -26.40
C VAL A 117 13.19 -14.12 -27.40
N ILE A 118 13.24 -12.80 -27.25
CA ILE A 118 12.51 -11.88 -28.13
C ILE A 118 13.39 -11.54 -29.33
N VAL A 119 13.46 -12.50 -30.27
CA VAL A 119 14.22 -12.37 -31.52
C VAL A 119 13.29 -12.17 -32.72
N ASP A 120 12.00 -12.51 -32.58
CA ASP A 120 11.03 -12.59 -33.67
C ASP A 120 9.72 -11.86 -33.33
N ASP A 121 9.07 -11.24 -34.33
CA ASP A 121 7.86 -10.40 -34.16
C ASP A 121 6.68 -11.18 -33.55
N THR A 122 6.66 -12.50 -33.75
CA THR A 122 5.66 -13.42 -33.19
C THR A 122 5.74 -13.51 -31.67
N HIS A 123 6.96 -13.58 -31.12
CA HIS A 123 7.22 -13.64 -29.68
C HIS A 123 6.97 -12.28 -29.03
N TRP A 124 7.28 -11.19 -29.74
CA TRP A 124 6.97 -9.83 -29.30
C TRP A 124 5.46 -9.66 -29.06
N LYS A 125 4.64 -10.11 -30.02
CA LYS A 125 3.18 -10.00 -29.94
C LYS A 125 2.59 -10.75 -28.74
N VAL A 126 3.02 -12.00 -28.50
CA VAL A 126 2.57 -12.79 -27.33
C VAL A 126 2.93 -12.09 -26.02
N CYS A 127 4.13 -11.53 -25.96
CA CYS A 127 4.59 -10.84 -24.78
C CYS A 127 3.78 -9.57 -24.50
N GLU A 128 3.56 -8.78 -25.54
CA GLU A 128 2.76 -7.55 -25.48
C GLU A 128 1.30 -7.82 -25.13
N ASP A 129 0.71 -8.88 -25.69
CA ASP A 129 -0.65 -9.33 -25.39
C ASP A 129 -0.79 -9.82 -23.95
N THR A 130 0.29 -10.25 -23.30
CA THR A 130 0.28 -10.70 -21.89
C THR A 130 0.60 -9.56 -20.91
N MET A 131 1.60 -8.74 -21.21
CA MET A 131 2.05 -7.68 -20.31
C MET A 131 1.14 -6.46 -20.30
N ARG A 132 0.59 -6.04 -21.46
CA ARG A 132 -0.30 -4.88 -21.48
C ARG A 132 -1.53 -5.06 -20.58
N PRO A 133 -2.25 -6.20 -20.60
CA PRO A 133 -3.34 -6.45 -19.66
C PRO A 133 -2.87 -6.48 -18.21
N ALA A 134 -1.74 -7.13 -17.92
CA ALA A 134 -1.19 -7.22 -16.56
C ALA A 134 -0.86 -5.84 -15.98
N ILE A 135 -0.19 -4.99 -16.76
CA ILE A 135 0.11 -3.60 -16.38
C ILE A 135 -1.19 -2.83 -16.17
N ARG A 136 -2.14 -2.91 -17.11
CA ARG A 136 -3.43 -2.20 -16.99
C ARG A 136 -4.20 -2.63 -15.73
N ILE A 137 -4.30 -3.92 -15.45
CA ILE A 137 -4.99 -4.44 -14.26
C ILE A 137 -4.30 -3.93 -12.99
N THR A 138 -2.96 -3.99 -12.95
CA THR A 138 -2.18 -3.52 -11.81
C THR A 138 -2.36 -2.02 -11.59
N SER A 139 -2.27 -1.20 -12.64
CA SER A 139 -2.48 0.25 -12.56
C SER A 139 -3.90 0.61 -12.14
N VAL A 140 -4.93 -0.08 -12.66
CA VAL A 140 -6.32 0.13 -12.25
C VAL A 140 -6.51 -0.24 -10.79
N THR A 141 -5.96 -1.37 -10.36
CA THR A 141 -6.02 -1.80 -8.95
C THR A 141 -5.33 -0.80 -8.03
N ALA A 142 -4.16 -0.29 -8.43
CA ALA A 142 -3.45 0.75 -7.69
C ALA A 142 -4.30 2.03 -7.55
N LEU A 143 -4.91 2.48 -8.65
CA LEU A 143 -5.78 3.65 -8.65
C LEU A 143 -7.00 3.45 -7.74
N VAL A 144 -7.64 2.28 -7.82
CA VAL A 144 -8.78 1.94 -6.96
C VAL A 144 -8.38 1.97 -5.48
N ASN A 145 -7.21 1.43 -5.13
CA ASN A 145 -6.72 1.49 -3.74
C ASN A 145 -6.47 2.92 -3.27
N VAL A 146 -5.95 3.80 -4.14
CA VAL A 146 -5.78 5.23 -3.81
C VAL A 146 -7.12 5.90 -3.58
N VAL A 147 -8.10 5.69 -4.48
CA VAL A 147 -9.45 6.25 -4.34
C VAL A 147 -10.13 5.73 -3.08
N MET A 148 -9.97 4.44 -2.77
CA MET A 148 -10.48 3.84 -1.55
C MET A 148 -9.87 4.50 -0.30
N GLY A 149 -8.54 4.67 -0.25
CA GLY A 149 -7.87 5.35 0.88
C GLY A 149 -8.33 6.80 1.08
N ILE A 150 -8.50 7.55 -0.01
CA ILE A 150 -9.05 8.92 0.04
C ILE A 150 -10.47 8.91 0.58
N SER A 151 -11.31 7.97 0.09
CA SER A 151 -12.70 7.85 0.51
C SER A 151 -12.82 7.53 2.01
N PHE A 152 -12.00 6.61 2.52
CA PHE A 152 -11.93 6.30 3.95
C PHE A 152 -11.53 7.51 4.80
N THR A 153 -10.61 8.34 4.30
CA THR A 153 -10.16 9.54 5.03
C THR A 153 -11.24 10.65 5.03
N MET A 154 -12.02 10.74 3.96
CA MET A 154 -13.08 11.75 3.79
C MET A 154 -14.38 11.40 4.53
N LEU A 155 -14.70 10.12 4.71
CA LEU A 155 -15.91 9.65 5.40
C LEU A 155 -16.16 10.32 6.77
N PRO A 156 -15.23 10.30 7.74
CA PRO A 156 -15.41 10.96 9.04
C PRO A 156 -15.63 12.47 8.91
N ILE A 157 -15.01 13.13 7.91
CA ILE A 157 -15.17 14.57 7.69
C ILE A 157 -16.60 14.85 7.25
N ALA A 158 -17.13 14.06 6.32
CA ALA A 158 -18.51 14.16 5.89
C ALA A 158 -19.49 13.90 7.04
N GLU A 159 -19.22 12.88 7.87
CA GLU A 159 -20.03 12.55 9.05
C GLU A 159 -20.04 13.67 10.08
N MET A 160 -18.87 14.26 10.38
CA MET A 160 -18.76 15.43 11.28
C MET A 160 -19.57 16.64 10.77
N ILE A 161 -19.49 16.94 9.46
CA ILE A 161 -20.24 18.06 8.85
C ILE A 161 -21.75 17.79 8.94
N TYR A 162 -22.18 16.57 8.61
CA TYR A 162 -23.59 16.17 8.65
C TYR A 162 -24.15 16.26 10.07
N HIS A 163 -23.41 15.72 11.06
CA HIS A 163 -23.82 15.81 12.46
C HIS A 163 -23.89 17.26 12.92
N HIS A 164 -22.89 18.09 12.62
CA HIS A 164 -22.92 19.49 13.03
C HIS A 164 -24.12 20.25 12.45
N TYR A 165 -24.47 20.00 11.19
CA TYR A 165 -25.63 20.63 10.56
C TYR A 165 -26.96 20.27 11.27
N HIS A 166 -27.11 19.02 11.74
CA HIS A 166 -28.35 18.54 12.33
C HIS A 166 -28.45 18.69 13.85
N THR A 167 -27.35 18.59 14.59
CA THR A 167 -27.36 18.64 16.06
C THR A 167 -26.77 19.93 16.62
N ALA A 168 -26.19 20.80 15.78
CA ALA A 168 -25.45 22.01 16.18
C ALA A 168 -24.26 21.76 17.13
N ILE A 169 -23.91 20.49 17.37
CA ILE A 169 -22.82 20.06 18.25
C ILE A 169 -21.67 19.58 17.38
N TRP A 170 -20.45 20.03 17.69
CA TRP A 170 -19.25 19.57 16.99
C TRP A 170 -18.76 18.25 17.60
N ASN A 171 -19.15 17.12 17.02
CA ASN A 171 -18.61 15.82 17.40
C ASN A 171 -17.35 15.54 16.58
N ARG A 172 -16.17 15.49 17.21
CA ARG A 172 -14.92 15.18 16.50
C ARG A 172 -14.77 13.69 16.35
N GLN A 173 -14.58 13.24 15.11
CA GLN A 173 -14.29 11.85 14.78
C GLN A 173 -12.92 11.77 14.10
N LEU A 174 -12.19 10.69 14.40
CA LEU A 174 -10.91 10.40 13.79
C LEU A 174 -11.13 9.56 12.52
N SER A 175 -10.22 9.69 11.54
CA SER A 175 -10.28 8.89 10.32
C SER A 175 -9.98 7.42 10.53
N PHE A 176 -9.27 7.09 11.60
CA PHE A 176 -9.03 5.73 12.02
C PHE A 176 -9.38 5.61 13.49
N ASN A 177 -10.28 4.67 13.81
CA ASN A 177 -10.53 4.28 15.17
C ASN A 177 -9.42 3.33 15.62
N ILE A 178 -8.38 3.93 16.19
CA ILE A 178 -7.26 3.20 16.79
C ILE A 178 -7.19 3.50 18.28
N TRP A 179 -6.61 2.57 19.03
CA TRP A 179 -6.28 2.82 20.41
C TRP A 179 -5.12 3.80 20.49
N TRP A 180 -5.32 4.90 21.19
CA TRP A 180 -4.29 5.90 21.46
C TRP A 180 -3.85 5.82 22.93
N PRO A 181 -2.54 5.87 23.21
CA PRO A 181 -2.03 5.87 24.58
C PRO A 181 -2.19 7.23 25.29
N PHE A 182 -2.80 8.21 24.62
CA PHE A 182 -3.06 9.56 25.13
C PHE A 182 -4.47 10.01 24.73
N ASP A 183 -5.02 10.99 25.44
CA ASP A 183 -6.32 11.56 25.12
C ASP A 183 -6.23 12.45 23.88
N VAL A 184 -6.72 11.92 22.76
CA VAL A 184 -6.69 12.59 21.44
C VAL A 184 -7.67 13.76 21.36
N PHE A 185 -8.63 13.82 22.29
CA PHE A 185 -9.62 14.88 22.37
C PHE A 185 -9.32 15.89 23.50
N ALA A 186 -8.22 15.68 24.24
CA ALA A 186 -7.78 16.63 25.27
C ALA A 186 -7.51 18.01 24.66
N GLY A 187 -8.28 19.01 25.08
CA GLY A 187 -8.23 20.39 24.57
C GLY A 187 -9.47 20.83 23.79
N ALA A 188 -10.44 19.94 23.57
CA ALA A 188 -11.77 20.33 23.09
C ALA A 188 -12.62 20.88 24.26
N LYS A 189 -12.72 22.20 24.35
CA LYS A 189 -13.84 22.88 25.03
C LYS A 189 -14.86 23.32 24.00
#